data_AF-A0A4V2R4N7-F1
#
_entry.id   AF-A0A4V2R4N7-F1
#
_cell.length_a   1.000
_cell.length_b   1.000
_cell.length_c   1.000
_cell.angle_alpha   90.00
_cell.angle_beta   90.00
_cell.angle_gamma   90.00
#
_symmetry.space_group_name_H-M   'P 1'
#
loop_
_entity.id
_entity.type
_entity.pdbx_description
1 polymer ?
#
loop_
_entity_poly.entity_id
_entity_poly.type
_entity_poly.pdbx_seq_one_letter_code
_entity_poly.pdbx_strand_id
1 'polypeptide(L)'
;MTQNLKDFPPEALAPFGIESQHPDDFFRNQLSLAPGLVCSALRRVRARLKNPPKSVDEYLAILTQQGLVATVADLEQFADLL
;
A
#
# COMPACT_ATOMS: atom_id res chain seq x y z
N MET A 1 -3.86 9.22 5.63
CA MET A 1 -2.46 8.87 5.26
C MET A 1 -1.88 9.88 4.31
N THR A 2 -0.59 10.12 4.43
CA THR A 2 0.19 11.06 3.59
C THR A 2 1.64 10.60 3.57
N GLN A 3 2.31 10.79 2.44
CA GLN A 3 3.76 10.58 2.31
C GLN A 3 4.56 11.69 3.02
N ASN A 4 3.98 12.90 3.14
CA ASN A 4 4.69 14.06 3.66
C ASN A 4 4.37 14.29 5.15
N LEU A 5 4.82 13.41 6.03
CA LEU A 5 4.52 13.53 7.47
C LEU A 5 4.99 14.88 8.08
N LYS A 6 6.09 15.44 7.55
CA LYS A 6 6.63 16.75 7.98
C LYS A 6 5.65 17.92 7.82
N ASP A 7 4.74 17.85 6.86
CA ASP A 7 3.77 18.91 6.58
C ASP A 7 2.48 18.73 7.41
N PHE A 8 2.40 17.64 8.18
CA PHE A 8 1.24 17.27 9.01
C PHE A 8 1.70 16.97 10.45
N PRO A 9 2.23 17.97 11.17
CA PRO A 9 2.75 17.77 12.51
C PRO A 9 1.61 17.46 13.51
N PRO A 10 1.83 16.60 14.52
CA PRO A 10 0.77 16.13 15.42
C PRO A 10 -0.02 17.25 16.11
N GLU A 11 0.64 18.33 16.50
CA GLU A 11 0.04 19.49 17.16
C GLU A 11 -1.00 20.21 16.27
N ALA A 12 -0.82 20.20 14.95
CA ALA A 12 -1.77 20.78 14.02
C ALA A 12 -2.97 19.84 13.76
N LEU A 13 -2.78 18.53 13.94
CA LEU A 13 -3.81 17.51 13.73
C LEU A 13 -4.68 17.26 14.97
N ALA A 14 -4.11 17.45 16.16
CA ALA A 14 -4.76 17.17 17.44
C ALA A 14 -6.15 17.82 17.59
N PRO A 15 -6.40 19.09 17.18
CA PRO A 15 -7.75 19.70 17.26
C PRO A 15 -8.82 18.98 16.45
N PHE A 16 -8.43 18.20 15.44
CA PHE A 16 -9.34 17.46 14.56
C PHE A 16 -9.46 15.98 14.96
N GLY A 17 -8.68 15.52 15.96
CA GLY A 17 -8.69 14.13 16.41
C GLY A 17 -8.22 13.14 15.32
N ILE A 18 -7.34 13.57 14.42
CA ILE A 18 -6.78 12.73 13.35
C ILE A 18 -5.28 12.56 13.50
N GLU A 19 -4.76 11.49 12.92
CA GLU A 19 -3.32 11.20 12.88
C GLU A 19 -2.86 11.07 11.42
N SER A 20 -1.63 11.49 11.16
CA SER A 20 -0.96 11.22 9.88
C SER A 20 -0.28 9.86 9.96
N GLN A 21 -0.40 9.08 8.89
CA GLN A 21 0.23 7.76 8.76
C GLN A 21 0.85 7.65 7.38
N HIS A 22 2.06 7.10 7.32
CA HIS A 22 2.72 6.82 6.05
C HIS A 22 1.95 5.72 5.29
N PRO A 23 1.76 5.84 3.97
CA PRO A 23 1.01 4.82 3.21
C PRO A 23 1.60 3.42 3.33
N ASP A 24 2.93 3.30 3.36
CA ASP A 24 3.59 1.99 3.52
C ASP A 24 3.20 1.33 4.85
N ASP A 25 3.21 2.07 5.95
CA ASP A 25 2.78 1.55 7.26
C ASP A 25 1.29 1.20 7.27
N PHE A 26 0.46 2.03 6.64
CA PHE A 26 -0.97 1.75 6.56
C PHE A 26 -1.25 0.43 5.83
N PHE A 27 -0.67 0.24 4.63
CA PHE A 27 -0.92 -0.96 3.84
C PHE A 27 -0.39 -2.22 4.52
N ARG A 28 0.76 -2.16 5.19
CA ARG A 28 1.25 -3.26 6.04
C ARG A 28 0.28 -3.62 7.16
N ASN A 29 -0.25 -2.62 7.85
CA ASN A 29 -1.24 -2.85 8.91
C ASN A 29 -2.51 -3.51 8.36
N GLN A 30 -3.00 -3.07 7.20
CA GLN A 30 -4.16 -3.70 6.55
C GLN A 30 -3.85 -5.13 6.08
N LEU A 31 -2.66 -5.36 5.53
CA LEU A 31 -2.22 -6.68 5.06
C LEU A 31 -2.11 -7.67 6.23
N SER A 32 -1.60 -7.23 7.38
CA SER A 32 -1.55 -8.02 8.62
C SER A 32 -2.95 -8.32 9.16
N LEU A 33 -3.85 -7.33 9.12
CA LEU A 33 -5.22 -7.48 9.63
C LEU A 33 -6.10 -8.39 8.76
N ALA A 34 -5.99 -8.29 7.43
CA ALA A 34 -6.89 -8.97 6.50
C ALA A 34 -6.20 -9.32 5.16
N PRO A 35 -5.22 -10.24 5.17
CA PRO A 35 -4.36 -10.47 4.00
C PRO A 35 -5.13 -10.88 2.76
N GLY A 36 -6.15 -11.75 2.89
CA GLY A 36 -6.96 -12.19 1.75
C GLY A 36 -7.78 -11.07 1.10
N LEU A 37 -8.32 -10.14 1.90
CA LEU A 37 -9.08 -9.00 1.37
C LEU A 37 -8.16 -8.01 0.64
N VAL A 38 -6.99 -7.74 1.22
CA VAL A 38 -5.97 -6.87 0.61
C VAL A 38 -5.46 -7.48 -0.69
N CYS A 39 -5.04 -8.75 -0.71
CA CYS A 39 -4.57 -9.42 -1.92
C CYS A 39 -5.66 -9.44 -3.02
N SER A 40 -6.91 -9.71 -2.66
CA SER A 40 -8.04 -9.66 -3.60
C SER A 40 -8.29 -8.25 -4.17
N ALA A 41 -8.10 -7.20 -3.37
CA ALA A 41 -8.17 -5.83 -3.85
C ALA A 41 -7.02 -5.51 -4.81
N LEU A 42 -5.79 -5.84 -4.45
CA LEU A 42 -4.60 -5.61 -5.27
C LEU A 42 -4.66 -6.35 -6.62
N ARG A 43 -5.08 -7.62 -6.61
CA ARG A 43 -5.32 -8.40 -7.84
C ARG A 43 -6.34 -7.73 -8.77
N ARG A 44 -7.43 -7.21 -8.21
CA ARG A 44 -8.45 -6.47 -8.98
C ARG A 44 -7.89 -5.17 -9.55
N VAL A 45 -7.04 -4.46 -8.81
CA VAL A 45 -6.37 -3.25 -9.30
C VAL A 45 -5.42 -3.61 -10.44
N ARG A 46 -4.54 -4.60 -10.28
CA ARG A 46 -3.62 -5.04 -11.33
C ARG A 46 -4.36 -5.47 -12.59
N ALA A 47 -5.45 -6.25 -12.47
CA ALA A 47 -6.25 -6.71 -13.60
C ALA A 47 -6.93 -5.57 -14.40
N ARG A 48 -7.04 -4.36 -13.85
CA ARG A 48 -7.55 -3.17 -14.56
C ARG A 48 -6.47 -2.49 -15.40
N LEU A 49 -5.20 -2.74 -15.12
CA LEU A 49 -4.09 -2.31 -15.97
C LEU A 49 -4.14 -3.17 -17.23
N LYS A 50 -4.66 -2.61 -18.33
CA LYS A 50 -4.85 -3.33 -19.60
C LYS A 50 -3.95 -2.83 -20.72
N ASN A 51 -3.31 -1.67 -20.55
CA ASN A 51 -2.48 -1.04 -21.57
C ASN A 51 -1.26 -0.34 -20.95
N PRO A 52 -0.14 -1.04 -20.74
CA PRO A 52 0.02 -2.49 -20.92
C PRO A 52 -0.54 -3.30 -19.73
N PRO A 53 -0.91 -4.58 -19.93
CA PRO A 53 -1.13 -5.50 -18.82
C PRO A 53 0.16 -5.68 -18.01
N LYS A 54 0.02 -5.95 -16.71
CA LYS A 54 1.14 -6.09 -15.77
C LYS A 54 1.17 -7.46 -15.13
N SER A 55 2.33 -8.10 -15.13
CA SER A 55 2.60 -9.29 -14.31
C SER A 55 2.59 -8.95 -12.81
N VAL A 56 2.63 -9.98 -11.95
CA VAL A 56 2.79 -9.79 -10.50
C VAL A 56 4.04 -8.95 -10.22
N ASP A 57 5.18 -9.36 -10.77
CA ASP A 57 6.48 -8.74 -10.51
C ASP A 57 6.52 -7.28 -11.00
N GLU A 58 6.00 -7.01 -12.20
CA GLU A 58 5.92 -5.64 -12.69
C GLU A 58 5.02 -4.76 -11.81
N TYR A 59 3.94 -5.32 -11.29
CA TYR A 59 3.04 -4.60 -10.40
C TYR A 59 3.68 -4.32 -9.04
N LEU A 60 4.36 -5.31 -8.44
CA LEU A 60 5.11 -5.12 -7.20
C LEU A 60 6.23 -4.08 -7.39
N ALA A 61 6.94 -4.10 -8.52
CA ALA A 61 7.94 -3.07 -8.83
C ALA A 61 7.35 -1.66 -8.90
N ILE A 62 6.14 -1.50 -9.44
CA ILE A 62 5.42 -0.21 -9.45
C ILE A 62 5.10 0.24 -8.03
N LEU A 63 4.60 -0.66 -7.17
CA LEU A 63 4.31 -0.33 -5.77
C LEU A 63 5.58 0.09 -5.01
N THR A 64 6.71 -0.60 -5.24
CA THR A 64 8.02 -0.22 -4.69
C THR A 64 8.42 1.19 -5.14
N GLN A 65 8.26 1.53 -6.43
CA GLN A 65 8.54 2.87 -6.95
C GLN A 65 7.64 3.96 -6.35
N GLN A 66 6.46 3.58 -5.84
CA GLN A 66 5.53 4.47 -5.13
C GLN A 66 5.87 4.62 -3.63
N GLY A 67 6.96 4.02 -3.17
CA GLY A 67 7.41 4.10 -1.77
C GLY A 67 6.73 3.09 -0.84
N LEU A 68 6.13 2.02 -1.39
CA LEU A 68 5.52 0.93 -0.61
C LEU A 68 6.49 -0.24 -0.38
N VAL A 69 7.75 0.06 -0.10
CA VAL A 69 8.84 -0.91 -0.08
C VAL A 69 8.61 -2.02 0.95
N ALA A 70 8.21 -1.65 2.17
CA ALA A 70 8.00 -2.61 3.24
C ALA A 70 6.70 -3.41 3.03
N THR A 71 5.66 -2.79 2.46
CA THR A 71 4.45 -3.50 2.02
C THR A 71 4.76 -4.53 0.95
N VAL A 72 5.60 -4.20 -0.03
CA VAL A 72 5.97 -5.13 -1.10
C VAL A 72 6.74 -6.33 -0.54
N ALA A 73 7.68 -6.11 0.38
CA ALA A 73 8.38 -7.21 1.06
C ALA A 73 7.38 -8.17 1.75
N ASP A 74 6.36 -7.63 2.41
CA ASP A 74 5.30 -8.45 3.03
C ASP A 74 4.33 -9.07 2.01
N LEU A 75 4.23 -8.56 0.78
CA LEU A 75 3.38 -9.09 -0.29
C LEU A 75 4.05 -10.22 -1.09
N GLU A 76 5.38 -10.31 -1.08
CA GLU A 76 6.12 -11.36 -1.81
C GLU A 76 5.70 -12.77 -1.37
N GLN A 77 5.42 -12.96 -0.07
CA GLN A 77 4.87 -14.21 0.50
C GLN A 77 3.44 -14.54 0.01
N PHE A 78 2.76 -13.61 -0.67
CA PHE A 78 1.42 -13.77 -1.21
C PHE A 78 1.37 -13.59 -2.74
N ALA A 79 2.51 -13.63 -3.45
CA ALA A 79 2.60 -13.34 -4.87
C ALA A 79 1.60 -14.14 -5.73
N ASP A 80 1.35 -15.41 -5.39
CA ASP A 80 0.40 -16.30 -6.08
C ASP A 80 -1.07 -15.85 -5.95
N LEU A 81 -1.39 -15.00 -4.97
CA LEU A 81 -2.75 -14.48 -4.73
C LEU A 81 -3.02 -13.15 -5.44
N LEU A 82 -1.97 -12.53 -6.03
CA LEU A 82 -2.02 -11.21 -6.64
C LEU A 82 -2.33 -11.29 -8.13
#